data_AF-V5ETK5-F1
#
_entry.id   AF-V5ETK5-F1
#
_cell.length_a   1.000
_cell.length_b   1.000
_cell.length_c   1.000
_cell.angle_alpha   90.00
_cell.angle_beta   90.00
_cell.angle_gamma   90.00
#
_symmetry.space_group_name_H-M   'P 1'
#
loop_
_entity.id
_entity.type
_entity.pdbx_description
1 polymer ?
#
loop_
_entity_poly.entity_id
_entity_poly.type
_entity_poly.pdbx_seq_one_letter_code
_entity_poly.pdbx_strand_id
1 'polypeptide(L)'
;MKYLFLVHQDFLRVAILSGNLNEIDWDRIENTAYIQDFHLLADAPKIAGPGSARNDFKAQLVRVLRSLSMPTSHAIYAALDRFDFSQATRARIVASWPERSSLAEWDRIETQGLGRLGKVVRDFGMKPSRQGSIELECQGSSLANHDIKWIEHFHLLASGVNPRGLLPLKGKTNETHSEYFRASGRKVGTLPPIKICFPSHRYVEERTVEGPLGALSFFGKAETFASSSPQSRRGDIMIHAKSILALTADGIAVVNKAFVDASDPYISGKTSGPTLNPQEWSPKQDEQPIGWTYLGSSNFTRAAHGNISGTAAKPTMSSLNWEL
;
A
#
# COMPACT_ATOMS: atom_id res chain seq x y z
N MET A 1 -11.29 6.83 1.46
CA MET A 1 -10.25 7.33 2.39
C MET A 1 -10.76 7.25 3.80
N LYS A 2 -9.93 6.80 4.74
CA LYS A 2 -10.25 6.74 6.18
C LYS A 2 -9.03 7.23 6.95
N TYR A 3 -9.11 8.40 7.57
CA TYR A 3 -7.99 8.97 8.31
C TYR A 3 -8.48 9.92 9.40
N LEU A 4 -7.62 10.18 10.38
CA LEU A 4 -7.86 11.13 11.46
C LEU A 4 -6.64 12.07 11.58
N PHE A 5 -6.92 13.35 11.78
CA PHE A 5 -5.95 14.34 12.24
C PHE A 5 -6.35 14.76 13.65
N LEU A 6 -5.55 14.39 14.65
CA LEU A 6 -5.82 14.70 16.05
C LEU A 6 -4.77 15.71 16.52
N VAL A 7 -5.21 16.95 16.71
CA VAL A 7 -4.34 18.05 17.14
C VAL A 7 -4.34 18.08 18.66
N HIS A 8 -3.21 17.71 19.26
CA HIS A 8 -2.97 17.83 20.69
C HIS A 8 -2.15 19.11 20.97
N GLN A 9 -1.89 19.37 22.25
CA GLN A 9 -1.16 20.56 22.68
C GLN A 9 0.30 20.55 22.18
N ASP A 10 0.92 19.38 22.19
CA ASP A 10 2.35 19.12 22.00
C ASP A 10 2.68 18.26 20.76
N PHE A 11 1.68 17.55 20.22
CA PHE A 11 1.84 16.79 18.97
C PHE A 11 0.60 16.81 18.08
N LEU A 12 0.81 16.52 16.79
CA LEU A 12 -0.21 16.15 15.84
C LEU A 12 -0.13 14.66 15.59
N ARG A 13 -1.22 13.93 15.82
CA ARG A 13 -1.35 12.53 15.41
C ARG A 13 -2.03 12.44 14.06
N VAL A 14 -1.38 11.76 13.14
CA VAL A 14 -1.98 11.33 11.87
C VAL A 14 -2.24 9.84 11.96
N ALA A 15 -3.51 9.46 11.83
CA ALA A 15 -3.90 8.06 11.72
C ALA A 15 -4.51 7.77 10.34
N ILE A 16 -4.06 6.72 9.67
CA ILE A 16 -4.64 6.21 8.40
C ILE A 16 -5.20 4.82 8.69
N LEU A 17 -6.48 4.63 8.41
CA LEU A 17 -7.25 3.48 8.87
C LEU A 17 -7.72 2.63 7.69
N SER A 18 -7.95 1.34 7.91
CA SER A 18 -8.62 0.49 6.93
C SER A 18 -10.13 0.33 7.17
N GLY A 19 -10.57 0.52 8.42
CA GLY A 19 -11.96 0.35 8.87
C GLY A 19 -12.78 1.65 8.82
N ASN A 20 -14.07 1.52 8.54
CA ASN A 20 -15.06 2.58 8.68
C ASN A 20 -15.31 2.87 10.17
N LEU A 21 -15.80 4.06 10.52
CA LEU A 21 -16.16 4.41 11.90
C LEU A 21 -17.54 3.83 12.27
N ASN A 22 -17.64 2.51 12.31
CA ASN A 22 -18.82 1.77 12.78
C ASN A 22 -18.39 0.65 13.73
N GLU A 23 -19.31 0.16 14.57
CA GLU A 23 -19.00 -0.86 15.58
C GLU A 23 -18.46 -2.17 14.97
N ILE A 24 -19.09 -2.66 13.89
CA ILE A 24 -18.73 -3.94 13.26
C ILE A 24 -17.26 -3.96 12.83
N ASP A 25 -16.79 -2.87 12.19
CA ASP A 25 -15.41 -2.74 11.71
C ASP A 25 -14.37 -2.80 12.85
N TRP A 26 -14.71 -2.40 14.07
CA TRP A 26 -13.75 -2.34 15.18
C TRP A 26 -13.94 -3.42 16.25
N ASP A 27 -15.11 -4.04 16.31
CA ASP A 27 -15.43 -5.11 17.26
C ASP A 27 -15.24 -6.50 16.65
N ARG A 28 -15.61 -6.69 15.38
CA ARG A 28 -15.82 -8.04 14.80
C ARG A 28 -14.93 -8.41 13.63
N ILE A 29 -14.30 -7.46 12.96
CA ILE A 29 -13.46 -7.77 11.79
C ILE A 29 -12.09 -7.13 11.93
N GLU A 30 -11.07 -7.79 11.38
CA GLU A 30 -9.70 -7.30 11.52
C GLU A 30 -9.46 -6.10 10.60
N ASN A 31 -8.98 -5.01 11.21
CA ASN A 31 -8.57 -3.79 10.55
C ASN A 31 -7.15 -3.38 11.02
N THR A 32 -6.52 -2.51 10.24
CA THR A 32 -5.21 -1.94 10.52
C THR A 32 -5.30 -0.43 10.64
N ALA A 33 -4.40 0.14 11.44
CA ALA A 33 -4.21 1.57 11.58
C ALA A 33 -2.72 1.89 11.53
N TYR A 34 -2.32 2.73 10.58
CA TYR A 34 -1.05 3.44 10.65
C TYR A 34 -1.22 4.64 11.57
N ILE A 35 -0.33 4.82 12.54
CA ILE A 35 -0.37 5.95 13.48
C ILE A 35 1.03 6.54 13.55
N GLN A 36 1.14 7.85 13.35
CA GLN A 36 2.37 8.59 13.57
C GLN A 36 2.09 9.92 14.26
N ASP A 37 2.89 10.22 15.27
CA ASP A 37 2.89 11.50 15.97
C ASP A 37 3.98 12.42 15.43
N PHE A 38 3.65 13.71 15.33
CA PHE A 38 4.53 14.78 14.87
C PHE A 38 4.58 15.85 15.95
N HIS A 39 5.75 16.05 16.56
CA HIS A 39 5.95 17.04 17.63
C HIS A 39 6.01 18.47 17.08
N LEU A 40 5.89 19.47 17.96
CA LEU A 40 6.02 20.87 17.58
C LEU A 40 7.39 21.15 16.93
N LEU A 41 7.42 22.06 15.95
CA LEU A 41 8.67 22.49 15.30
C LEU A 41 9.71 23.04 16.28
N ALA A 42 9.27 23.68 17.37
CA ALA A 42 10.15 24.25 18.38
C ALA A 42 10.87 23.17 19.21
N ASP A 43 10.23 22.01 19.37
CA ASP A 43 10.71 20.90 20.20
C ASP A 43 11.45 19.83 19.38
N ALA A 44 11.48 20.00 18.05
CA ALA A 44 12.12 19.06 17.15
C ALA A 44 13.64 18.97 17.45
N PRO A 45 14.17 17.78 17.78
CA PRO A 45 15.61 17.61 17.84
C PRO A 45 16.18 17.96 16.47
N LYS A 46 17.25 18.77 16.42
CA LYS A 46 17.97 19.10 15.19
C LYS A 46 18.67 17.84 14.67
N ILE A 47 17.93 16.91 14.08
CA ILE A 47 18.51 15.73 13.46
C ILE A 47 19.12 16.17 12.13
N ALA A 48 20.39 16.54 12.17
CA ALA A 48 21.25 16.60 11.00
C ALA A 48 21.58 15.16 10.58
N GLY A 49 20.60 14.48 9.98
CA GLY A 49 20.79 13.16 9.36
C GLY A 49 21.24 13.31 7.91
N PRO A 50 22.12 12.43 7.39
CA PRO A 50 22.69 12.58 6.06
C PRO A 50 21.64 12.41 4.96
N GLY A 51 21.54 13.40 4.08
CA GLY A 51 21.37 13.25 2.62
C GLY A 51 20.19 12.44 2.05
N SER A 52 19.23 11.94 2.83
CA SER A 52 18.06 11.27 2.25
C SER A 52 17.14 12.31 1.60
N ALA A 53 16.73 12.08 0.35
CA ALA A 53 15.76 12.94 -0.34
C ALA A 53 14.60 13.27 0.61
N ARG A 54 14.40 14.57 0.89
CA ARG A 54 13.41 15.08 1.84
C ARG A 54 12.07 14.36 1.63
N ASN A 55 11.63 13.57 2.63
CA ASN A 55 10.34 12.89 2.57
C ASN A 55 9.23 13.92 2.31
N ASP A 56 8.38 13.65 1.32
CA ASP A 56 7.30 14.54 0.89
C ASP A 56 5.97 14.28 1.62
N PHE A 57 5.99 13.57 2.75
CA PHE A 57 4.81 13.20 3.54
C PHE A 57 3.84 14.37 3.78
N LYS A 58 4.32 15.48 4.36
CA LYS A 58 3.51 16.69 4.59
C LYS A 58 2.94 17.25 3.28
N ALA A 59 3.77 17.33 2.23
CA ALA A 59 3.35 17.87 0.95
C ALA A 59 2.25 17.01 0.29
N GLN A 60 2.32 15.70 0.45
CA GLN A 60 1.27 14.78 -0.02
C GLN A 60 0.01 14.86 0.83
N LEU A 61 0.10 14.99 2.15
CA LEU A 61 -1.09 15.24 2.99
C LEU A 61 -1.82 16.52 2.58
N VAL A 62 -1.07 17.58 2.28
CA VAL A 62 -1.65 18.83 1.75
C VAL A 62 -2.36 18.59 0.41
N ARG A 63 -1.81 17.76 -0.49
CA ARG A 63 -2.48 17.38 -1.75
C ARG A 63 -3.77 16.60 -1.49
N VAL A 64 -3.76 15.66 -0.54
CA VAL A 64 -4.96 14.90 -0.14
C VAL A 64 -6.04 15.86 0.36
N LEU A 65 -5.72 16.76 1.30
CA LEU A 65 -6.69 17.75 1.80
C LEU A 65 -7.26 18.64 0.69
N ARG A 66 -6.41 19.10 -0.25
CA ARG A 66 -6.84 19.88 -1.40
C ARG A 66 -7.74 19.09 -2.35
N SER A 67 -7.49 17.79 -2.53
CA SER A 67 -8.34 16.91 -3.37
C SER A 67 -9.77 16.77 -2.83
N LEU A 68 -9.95 16.98 -1.52
CA LEU A 68 -11.24 17.01 -0.84
C LEU A 68 -11.88 18.41 -0.85
N SER A 69 -11.30 19.35 -1.60
CA SER A 69 -11.73 20.76 -1.66
C SER A 69 -11.73 21.46 -0.30
N MET A 70 -10.86 21.04 0.62
CA MET A 70 -10.75 21.68 1.94
C MET A 70 -10.30 23.14 1.79
N PRO A 71 -11.06 24.13 2.32
CA PRO A 71 -10.72 25.54 2.21
C PRO A 71 -9.34 25.83 2.80
N THR A 72 -8.54 26.69 2.15
CA THR A 72 -7.20 27.05 2.65
C THR A 72 -7.20 27.70 4.03
N SER A 73 -8.34 28.27 4.44
CA SER A 73 -8.57 28.82 5.78
C SER A 73 -8.86 27.77 6.85
N HIS A 74 -9.03 26.50 6.48
CA HIS A 74 -9.31 25.43 7.45
C HIS A 74 -8.15 25.28 8.43
N ALA A 75 -8.46 25.21 9.73
CA ALA A 75 -7.48 25.21 10.82
C ALA A 75 -6.42 24.09 10.71
N ILE A 76 -6.73 23.01 10.00
CA ILE A 76 -5.77 21.93 9.74
C ILE A 76 -4.50 22.40 9.05
N TYR A 77 -4.58 23.37 8.12
CA TYR A 77 -3.40 23.85 7.41
C TYR A 77 -2.46 24.58 8.37
N ALA A 78 -3.01 25.42 9.26
CA ALA A 78 -2.25 26.06 10.33
C ALA A 78 -1.67 25.03 11.31
N ALA A 79 -2.40 23.95 11.62
CA ALA A 79 -1.87 22.86 12.42
C ALA A 79 -0.67 22.18 11.73
N LEU A 80 -0.79 21.81 10.46
CA LEU A 80 0.31 21.19 9.69
C LEU A 80 1.57 22.07 9.64
N ASP A 81 1.45 23.39 9.73
CA ASP A 81 2.57 24.33 9.77
C ASP A 81 3.22 24.48 11.14
N ARG A 82 2.55 24.05 12.22
CA ARG A 82 3.09 24.10 13.59
C ARG A 82 3.95 22.88 13.97
N PHE A 83 3.72 21.74 13.33
CA PHE A 83 4.36 20.46 13.67
C PHE A 83 5.48 20.08 12.71
N ASP A 84 6.49 19.39 13.23
CA ASP A 84 7.65 18.91 12.48
C ASP A 84 7.39 17.54 11.84
N PHE A 85 7.55 17.48 10.52
CA PHE A 85 7.43 16.26 9.73
C PHE A 85 8.79 15.66 9.37
N SER A 86 9.90 16.18 9.88
CA SER A 86 11.25 15.63 9.63
C SER A 86 11.37 14.16 10.06
N GLN A 87 10.59 13.77 11.09
CA GLN A 87 10.51 12.40 11.60
C GLN A 87 9.69 11.45 10.72
N ALA A 88 8.94 11.95 9.72
CA ALA A 88 8.44 11.08 8.66
C ALA A 88 9.63 10.64 7.81
N THR A 89 10.35 9.60 8.23
CA THR A 89 11.55 9.14 7.53
C THR A 89 11.24 7.99 6.57
N ARG A 90 10.29 7.11 6.93
CA ARG A 90 10.05 5.85 6.22
C ARG A 90 8.71 5.75 5.50
N ALA A 91 7.62 6.13 6.15
CA ALA A 91 6.31 6.11 5.51
C ALA A 91 6.23 7.15 4.39
N ARG A 92 5.57 6.80 3.28
CA ARG A 92 5.25 7.71 2.19
C ARG A 92 3.75 7.62 1.91
N ILE A 93 3.14 8.77 1.65
CA ILE A 93 1.72 8.81 1.27
C ILE A 93 1.59 8.38 -0.19
N VAL A 94 0.73 7.38 -0.40
CA VAL A 94 0.22 6.94 -1.70
C VAL A 94 -1.29 7.02 -1.62
N ALA A 95 -1.86 8.02 -2.28
CA ALA A 95 -3.30 8.30 -2.25
C ALA A 95 -3.84 8.43 -3.67
N SER A 96 -5.13 8.16 -3.84
CA SER A 96 -5.86 8.31 -5.10
C SER A 96 -7.06 9.20 -4.88
N TRP A 97 -7.42 9.99 -5.89
CA TRP A 97 -8.69 10.69 -5.96
C TRP A 97 -9.13 10.86 -7.42
N PRO A 98 -10.43 11.05 -7.68
CA PRO A 98 -10.91 11.38 -9.02
C PRO A 98 -10.46 12.77 -9.46
N GLU A 99 -10.19 12.89 -10.75
CA GLU A 99 -9.91 14.16 -11.42
C GLU A 99 -10.96 14.39 -12.50
N ARG A 100 -11.29 15.66 -12.79
CA ARG A 100 -12.24 15.99 -13.86
C ARG A 100 -11.82 15.47 -15.22
N SER A 101 -10.51 15.37 -15.43
CA SER A 101 -9.89 14.82 -16.64
C SER A 101 -8.78 13.87 -16.24
N SER A 102 -8.48 12.89 -17.09
CA SER A 102 -7.35 11.99 -16.84
C SER A 102 -6.06 12.79 -16.68
N LEU A 103 -5.22 12.38 -15.73
CA LEU A 103 -3.88 12.93 -15.57
C LEU A 103 -3.08 12.62 -16.83
N ALA A 104 -2.49 13.63 -17.45
CA ALA A 104 -1.64 13.49 -18.62
C ALA A 104 -0.17 13.64 -18.22
N GLU A 105 0.69 12.83 -18.85
CA GLU A 105 2.14 12.80 -18.63
C GLU A 105 2.58 12.29 -17.24
N TRP A 106 3.77 11.71 -17.19
CA TRP A 106 4.26 11.03 -15.99
C TRP A 106 4.38 11.95 -14.77
N ASP A 107 4.71 13.23 -14.97
CA ASP A 107 4.88 14.17 -13.85
C ASP A 107 3.57 14.42 -13.10
N ARG A 108 2.42 14.37 -13.79
CA ARG A 108 1.10 14.41 -13.14
C ARG A 108 0.62 13.04 -12.70
N ILE A 109 0.89 11.99 -13.48
CA ILE A 109 0.52 10.61 -13.12
C ILE A 109 1.18 10.19 -11.81
N GLU A 110 2.42 10.60 -11.56
CA GLU A 110 3.21 10.25 -10.37
C GLU A 110 2.78 10.98 -9.08
N THR A 111 1.74 11.84 -9.15
CA THR A 111 1.25 12.55 -7.96
C THR A 111 0.20 11.79 -7.18
N GLN A 112 -0.43 10.77 -7.76
CA GLN A 112 -1.45 9.96 -7.10
C GLN A 112 -1.52 8.52 -7.63
N GLY A 113 -2.28 7.66 -6.95
CA GLY A 113 -2.56 6.29 -7.31
C GLY A 113 -1.35 5.44 -7.67
N LEU A 114 -1.49 4.64 -8.72
CA LEU A 114 -0.51 3.66 -9.17
C LEU A 114 0.77 4.34 -9.68
N GLY A 115 0.64 5.50 -10.33
CA GLY A 115 1.77 6.32 -10.70
C GLY A 115 2.59 6.76 -9.49
N ARG A 116 1.92 7.25 -8.44
CA ARG A 116 2.55 7.64 -7.17
C ARG A 116 3.20 6.45 -6.47
N LEU A 117 2.53 5.30 -6.42
CA LEU A 117 3.12 4.08 -5.87
C LEU A 117 4.46 3.78 -6.55
N GLY A 118 4.47 3.75 -7.89
CA GLY A 118 5.70 3.47 -8.63
C GLY A 118 6.80 4.51 -8.40
N LYS A 119 6.44 5.79 -8.26
CA LYS A 119 7.42 6.83 -7.87
C LYS A 119 8.01 6.57 -6.49
N VAL A 120 7.17 6.33 -5.49
CA VAL A 120 7.60 6.05 -4.11
C VAL A 120 8.53 4.86 -4.05
N VAL A 121 8.19 3.76 -4.73
CA VAL A 121 9.03 2.55 -4.77
C VAL A 121 10.41 2.86 -5.36
N ARG A 122 10.47 3.66 -6.44
CA ARG A 122 11.75 4.10 -7.02
C ARG A 122 12.53 5.02 -6.08
N ASP A 123 11.87 5.92 -5.38
CA ASP A 123 12.49 6.82 -4.40
C ASP A 123 13.08 6.04 -3.21
N PHE A 124 12.52 4.89 -2.85
CA PHE A 124 13.11 3.96 -1.89
C PHE A 124 14.37 3.27 -2.40
N GLY A 125 14.70 3.38 -3.69
CA GLY A 125 15.88 2.75 -4.28
C GLY A 125 15.67 1.29 -4.68
N MET A 126 14.43 0.79 -4.63
CA MET A 126 14.09 -0.55 -5.12
C MET A 126 14.40 -0.64 -6.63
N LYS A 127 15.26 -1.59 -7.01
CA LYS A 127 15.74 -1.76 -8.39
C LYS A 127 15.69 -3.23 -8.80
N PRO A 128 14.74 -3.62 -9.68
CA PRO A 128 14.57 -5.02 -10.11
C PRO A 128 15.83 -5.63 -10.72
N SER A 129 16.60 -4.83 -11.46
CA SER A 129 17.84 -5.27 -12.10
C SER A 129 18.95 -5.66 -11.13
N ARG A 130 18.87 -5.23 -9.86
CA ARG A 130 19.87 -5.55 -8.82
C ARG A 130 19.32 -6.51 -7.76
N GLN A 131 18.04 -6.38 -7.42
CA GLN A 131 17.42 -7.10 -6.30
C GLN A 131 16.54 -8.28 -6.75
N GLY A 132 16.44 -8.51 -8.06
CA GLY A 132 15.57 -9.54 -8.64
C GLY A 132 14.12 -9.10 -8.77
N SER A 133 13.28 -10.02 -9.26
CA SER A 133 11.83 -9.82 -9.31
C SER A 133 11.27 -9.70 -7.90
N ILE A 134 10.35 -8.77 -7.70
CA ILE A 134 9.54 -8.76 -6.48
C ILE A 134 8.31 -9.67 -6.64
N GLU A 135 7.86 -10.22 -5.53
CA GLU A 135 6.58 -10.91 -5.39
C GLU A 135 5.62 -10.01 -4.62
N LEU A 136 4.35 -10.02 -5.03
CA LEU A 136 3.29 -9.23 -4.41
C LEU A 136 2.25 -10.14 -3.76
N GLU A 137 1.87 -9.81 -2.53
CA GLU A 137 0.66 -10.31 -1.90
C GLU A 137 -0.29 -9.14 -1.65
N CYS A 138 -1.45 -9.17 -2.30
CA CYS A 138 -2.46 -8.12 -2.25
C CYS A 138 -3.68 -8.62 -1.50
N GLN A 139 -3.96 -8.06 -0.33
CA GLN A 139 -5.11 -8.39 0.50
C GLN A 139 -6.12 -7.23 0.45
N GLY A 140 -7.41 -7.57 0.31
CA GLY A 140 -8.47 -6.59 0.38
C GLY A 140 -9.84 -7.23 0.65
N SER A 141 -10.85 -6.39 0.80
CA SER A 141 -12.24 -6.80 1.05
C SER A 141 -13.14 -6.63 -0.18
N SER A 142 -12.60 -6.16 -1.31
CA SER A 142 -13.32 -6.17 -2.59
C SER A 142 -12.43 -6.62 -3.74
N LEU A 143 -13.00 -7.44 -4.60
CA LEU A 143 -12.38 -7.99 -5.79
C LEU A 143 -13.10 -7.45 -7.03
N ALA A 144 -12.35 -6.91 -7.97
CA ALA A 144 -12.85 -6.48 -9.28
C ALA A 144 -12.23 -7.32 -10.40
N ASN A 145 -12.74 -7.18 -11.63
CA ASN A 145 -12.13 -7.82 -12.78
C ASN A 145 -10.81 -7.13 -13.16
N HIS A 146 -9.70 -7.84 -12.97
CA HIS A 146 -8.39 -7.44 -13.46
C HIS A 146 -8.16 -8.02 -14.85
N ASP A 147 -7.53 -7.23 -15.72
CA ASP A 147 -6.99 -7.76 -16.97
C ASP A 147 -5.48 -7.90 -16.84
N ILE A 148 -4.91 -8.79 -17.66
CA ILE A 148 -3.47 -9.11 -17.62
C ILE A 148 -2.63 -7.84 -17.77
N LYS A 149 -3.02 -6.94 -18.66
CA LYS A 149 -2.32 -5.68 -18.93
C LYS A 149 -2.22 -4.79 -17.69
N TRP A 150 -3.32 -4.61 -16.95
CA TRP A 150 -3.32 -3.82 -15.73
C TRP A 150 -2.48 -4.47 -14.63
N ILE A 151 -2.55 -5.80 -14.49
CA ILE A 151 -1.72 -6.56 -13.52
C ILE A 151 -0.22 -6.39 -13.86
N GLU A 152 0.16 -6.46 -15.13
CA GLU A 152 1.53 -6.23 -15.59
C GLU A 152 1.99 -4.78 -15.33
N HIS A 153 1.14 -3.77 -15.61
CA HIS A 153 1.45 -2.36 -15.29
C HIS A 153 1.64 -2.18 -13.79
N PHE A 154 0.75 -2.77 -12.99
CA PHE A 154 0.82 -2.72 -11.54
C PHE A 154 2.14 -3.31 -11.06
N HIS A 155 2.47 -4.53 -11.50
CA HIS A 155 3.69 -5.22 -11.12
C HIS A 155 4.95 -4.42 -11.48
N LEU A 156 5.05 -3.87 -12.69
CA LEU A 156 6.21 -3.08 -13.10
C LEU A 156 6.42 -1.85 -12.20
N LEU A 157 5.35 -1.10 -11.91
CA LEU A 157 5.44 0.09 -11.06
C LEU A 157 5.72 -0.28 -9.60
N ALA A 158 5.03 -1.30 -9.08
CA ALA A 158 5.28 -1.89 -7.77
C ALA A 158 6.71 -2.42 -7.59
N SER A 159 7.37 -2.81 -8.69
CA SER A 159 8.76 -3.26 -8.72
C SER A 159 9.76 -2.10 -8.78
N GLY A 160 9.33 -0.87 -9.02
CA GLY A 160 10.23 0.27 -9.21
C GLY A 160 10.78 0.40 -10.63
N VAL A 161 10.14 -0.20 -11.63
CA VAL A 161 10.50 0.03 -13.04
C VAL A 161 10.19 1.49 -13.42
N ASN A 162 11.09 2.13 -14.17
CA ASN A 162 10.84 3.46 -14.73
C ASN A 162 9.82 3.35 -15.87
N PRO A 163 8.67 4.03 -15.78
CA PRO A 163 7.59 3.81 -16.74
C PRO A 163 7.68 4.71 -17.98
N ARG A 164 8.53 5.75 -17.96
CA ARG A 164 8.68 6.70 -19.08
C ARG A 164 9.18 5.96 -20.33
N GLY A 165 8.45 6.09 -21.43
CA GLY A 165 8.75 5.40 -22.70
C GLY A 165 8.40 3.90 -22.71
N LEU A 166 7.89 3.33 -21.62
CA LEU A 166 7.50 1.93 -21.51
C LEU A 166 5.99 1.75 -21.35
N LEU A 167 5.40 2.44 -20.37
CA LEU A 167 3.98 2.31 -20.04
C LEU A 167 3.16 3.43 -20.68
N PRO A 168 1.91 3.15 -21.10
CA PRO A 168 1.24 1.85 -21.09
C PRO A 168 1.81 0.87 -22.13
N LEU A 169 1.78 -0.43 -21.81
CA LEU A 169 2.17 -1.52 -22.71
C LEU A 169 1.27 -1.55 -23.97
N LYS A 170 1.80 -2.03 -25.11
CA LYS A 170 1.05 -2.11 -26.38
C LYS A 170 0.40 -3.48 -26.55
N GLY A 171 -0.88 -3.52 -26.93
CA GLY A 171 -1.61 -4.78 -27.11
C GLY A 171 -2.95 -4.80 -26.37
N LYS A 172 -3.65 -5.94 -26.47
CA LYS A 172 -4.97 -6.15 -25.85
C LYS A 172 -4.84 -6.41 -24.35
N THR A 173 -5.91 -6.14 -23.62
CA THR A 173 -5.94 -6.16 -22.15
C THR A 173 -5.75 -7.56 -21.54
N ASN A 174 -6.24 -8.62 -22.17
CA ASN A 174 -6.17 -10.00 -21.66
C ASN A 174 -5.15 -10.87 -22.42
N GLU A 175 -4.11 -10.25 -22.98
CA GLU A 175 -2.99 -10.94 -23.61
C GLU A 175 -1.70 -10.58 -22.86
N THR A 176 -0.69 -11.44 -22.88
CA THR A 176 0.61 -11.17 -22.26
C THR A 176 1.46 -10.23 -23.12
N HIS A 177 2.23 -9.33 -22.51
CA HIS A 177 2.97 -8.30 -23.25
C HIS A 177 4.49 -8.56 -23.26
N SER A 178 5.11 -8.57 -24.44
CA SER A 178 6.55 -8.85 -24.59
C SER A 178 7.44 -7.88 -23.81
N GLU A 179 7.02 -6.61 -23.76
CA GLU A 179 7.72 -5.53 -23.08
C GLU A 179 7.70 -5.72 -21.55
N TYR A 180 6.66 -6.36 -21.00
CA TYR A 180 6.60 -6.73 -19.58
C TYR A 180 7.71 -7.73 -19.23
N PHE A 181 7.85 -8.81 -20.01
CA PHE A 181 8.87 -9.84 -19.76
C PHE A 181 10.28 -9.27 -19.85
N ARG A 182 10.54 -8.41 -20.84
CA ARG A 182 11.83 -7.74 -20.97
C ARG A 182 12.13 -6.82 -19.79
N ALA A 183 11.15 -6.05 -19.33
CA ALA A 183 11.35 -5.09 -18.24
C ALA A 183 11.42 -5.75 -16.85
N SER A 184 10.68 -6.84 -16.64
CA SER A 184 10.65 -7.59 -15.38
C SER A 184 11.75 -8.67 -15.28
N GLY A 185 12.39 -9.02 -16.39
CA GLY A 185 13.36 -10.13 -16.44
C GLY A 185 12.71 -11.52 -16.30
N ARG A 186 11.40 -11.63 -16.53
CA ARG A 186 10.64 -12.88 -16.34
C ARG A 186 10.53 -13.69 -17.63
N LYS A 187 10.28 -14.99 -17.48
CA LYS A 187 10.05 -15.91 -18.61
C LYS A 187 8.73 -15.57 -19.31
N VAL A 188 8.77 -15.51 -20.64
CA VAL A 188 7.58 -15.28 -21.49
C VAL A 188 6.49 -16.29 -21.19
N GLY A 189 5.25 -15.82 -21.13
CA GLY A 189 4.05 -16.62 -20.87
C GLY A 189 3.78 -16.88 -19.38
N THR A 190 4.63 -16.39 -18.47
CA THR A 190 4.35 -16.46 -17.02
C THR A 190 3.49 -15.28 -16.58
N LEU A 191 2.49 -15.53 -15.72
CA LEU A 191 1.75 -14.43 -15.09
C LEU A 191 2.67 -13.66 -14.12
N PRO A 192 2.41 -12.36 -13.90
CA PRO A 192 3.05 -11.61 -12.83
C PRO A 192 2.92 -12.34 -11.47
N PRO A 193 3.95 -12.33 -10.61
CA PRO A 193 3.96 -13.00 -9.32
C PRO A 193 3.12 -12.22 -8.28
N ILE A 194 1.84 -12.08 -8.56
CA ILE A 194 0.87 -11.40 -7.70
C ILE A 194 -0.11 -12.42 -7.16
N LYS A 195 -0.11 -12.58 -5.85
CA LYS A 195 -1.10 -13.35 -5.09
C LYS A 195 -2.17 -12.39 -4.62
N ILE A 196 -3.44 -12.68 -4.91
CA ILE A 196 -4.58 -11.90 -4.43
C ILE A 196 -5.26 -12.70 -3.31
N CYS A 197 -5.25 -12.15 -2.10
CA CYS A 197 -5.87 -12.74 -0.92
C CYS A 197 -7.31 -12.21 -0.78
N PHE A 198 -8.27 -13.11 -0.94
CA PHE A 198 -9.70 -12.82 -0.80
C PHE A 198 -10.41 -14.06 -0.22
N PRO A 199 -11.31 -13.90 0.77
CA PRO A 199 -11.95 -15.03 1.42
C PRO A 199 -12.79 -15.85 0.43
N SER A 200 -12.57 -17.17 0.42
CA SER A 200 -13.42 -18.09 -0.34
C SER A 200 -14.75 -18.30 0.40
N HIS A 201 -15.80 -18.64 -0.35
CA HIS A 201 -17.11 -18.97 0.21
C HIS A 201 -17.02 -20.05 1.30
N ARG A 202 -16.30 -21.13 1.01
CA ARG A 202 -16.04 -22.22 1.96
C ARG A 202 -15.36 -21.74 3.24
N TYR A 203 -14.36 -20.87 3.13
CA TYR A 203 -13.68 -20.32 4.30
C TYR A 203 -14.63 -19.51 5.18
N VAL A 204 -15.46 -18.66 4.56
CA VAL A 204 -16.47 -17.88 5.28
C VAL A 204 -17.44 -18.80 6.03
N GLU A 205 -18.01 -19.81 5.37
CA GLU A 205 -19.02 -20.69 5.98
C GLU A 205 -18.46 -21.64 7.05
N GLU A 206 -17.30 -22.24 6.80
CA GLU A 206 -16.80 -23.35 7.63
C GLU A 206 -15.82 -22.92 8.71
N ARG A 207 -15.17 -21.75 8.58
CA ARG A 207 -14.05 -21.36 9.44
C ARG A 207 -14.29 -20.06 10.18
N THR A 208 -14.86 -19.05 9.51
CA THR A 208 -14.87 -17.72 10.09
C THR A 208 -15.82 -17.58 11.26
N VAL A 209 -15.43 -16.79 12.28
CA VAL A 209 -16.25 -16.56 13.48
C VAL A 209 -17.57 -15.89 13.14
N GLU A 210 -17.55 -14.93 12.20
CA GLU A 210 -18.74 -14.15 11.83
C GLU A 210 -19.63 -14.85 10.78
N GLY A 211 -19.12 -15.90 10.15
CA GLY A 211 -19.80 -16.64 9.09
C GLY A 211 -20.27 -15.74 7.94
N PRO A 212 -21.34 -16.14 7.23
CA PRO A 212 -21.91 -15.37 6.11
C PRO A 212 -22.32 -13.93 6.47
N LEU A 213 -22.66 -13.65 7.73
CA LEU A 213 -23.06 -12.29 8.15
C LEU A 213 -21.89 -11.31 8.11
N GLY A 214 -20.68 -11.73 8.49
CA GLY A 214 -19.51 -10.87 8.38
C GLY A 214 -19.06 -10.65 6.93
N ALA A 215 -19.44 -11.55 6.00
CA ALA A 215 -19.14 -11.40 4.58
C ALA A 215 -19.92 -10.26 3.90
N LEU A 216 -20.88 -9.62 4.57
CA LEU A 216 -21.59 -8.43 4.08
C LEU A 216 -20.66 -7.21 3.88
N SER A 217 -19.43 -7.26 4.40
CA SER A 217 -18.37 -6.27 4.16
C SER A 217 -17.38 -6.69 3.05
N PHE A 218 -17.66 -7.79 2.35
CA PHE A 218 -16.78 -8.39 1.34
C PHE A 218 -17.49 -8.54 -0.02
N PHE A 219 -16.93 -7.91 -1.06
CA PHE A 219 -17.59 -7.81 -2.37
C PHE A 219 -16.70 -8.32 -3.49
N GLY A 220 -17.02 -9.51 -4.04
CA GLY A 220 -16.30 -10.10 -5.16
C GLY A 220 -17.18 -11.06 -5.96
N LYS A 221 -16.78 -11.37 -7.20
CA LYS A 221 -17.43 -12.41 -8.03
C LYS A 221 -16.58 -13.67 -7.99
N ALA A 222 -17.23 -14.83 -7.85
CA ALA A 222 -16.57 -16.13 -7.64
C ALA A 222 -15.68 -16.59 -8.81
N GLU A 223 -15.93 -16.07 -10.01
CA GLU A 223 -15.30 -16.53 -11.25
C GLU A 223 -13.90 -15.93 -11.48
N THR A 224 -13.51 -14.90 -10.72
CA THR A 224 -12.49 -14.00 -11.23
C THR A 224 -11.06 -14.50 -11.03
N PHE A 225 -10.70 -15.22 -9.94
CA PHE A 225 -9.32 -15.71 -9.72
C PHE A 225 -9.23 -16.90 -8.75
N ALA A 226 -8.15 -17.69 -8.87
CA ALA A 226 -7.69 -18.54 -7.77
C ALA A 226 -7.17 -17.65 -6.64
N SER A 227 -7.96 -17.46 -5.59
CA SER A 227 -7.58 -16.70 -4.40
C SER A 227 -7.16 -17.65 -3.27
N SER A 228 -6.24 -17.19 -2.43
CA SER A 228 -6.03 -17.78 -1.12
C SER A 228 -6.88 -17.04 -0.10
N SER A 229 -7.53 -17.77 0.81
CA SER A 229 -8.24 -17.15 1.93
C SER A 229 -7.23 -16.44 2.85
N PRO A 230 -7.43 -15.15 3.18
CA PRO A 230 -6.64 -14.49 4.20
C PRO A 230 -6.94 -15.12 5.56
N GLN A 231 -5.91 -15.45 6.33
CA GLN A 231 -6.04 -16.04 7.66
C GLN A 231 -5.54 -15.04 8.70
N SER A 232 -6.45 -14.62 9.59
CA SER A 232 -6.08 -13.80 10.73
C SER A 232 -5.31 -14.64 11.75
N ARG A 233 -4.35 -14.01 12.44
CA ARG A 233 -3.69 -14.62 13.62
C ARG A 233 -4.50 -14.40 14.91
N ARG A 234 -5.62 -13.70 14.86
CA ARG A 234 -6.45 -13.31 16.01
C ARG A 234 -7.64 -14.25 16.23
N GLY A 235 -7.51 -15.51 15.81
CA GLY A 235 -8.64 -16.43 15.59
C GLY A 235 -9.19 -16.24 14.18
N ASP A 236 -10.06 -17.13 13.71
CA ASP A 236 -10.61 -17.17 12.34
C ASP A 236 -11.52 -15.95 12.00
N ILE A 237 -11.14 -14.75 12.41
CA ILE A 237 -11.80 -13.47 12.11
C ILE A 237 -11.48 -13.08 10.67
N MET A 238 -12.46 -12.52 9.97
CA MET A 238 -12.23 -11.99 8.62
C MET A 238 -11.42 -10.69 8.61
N ILE A 239 -10.57 -10.53 7.59
CA ILE A 239 -9.68 -9.37 7.44
C ILE A 239 -10.28 -8.35 6.49
N HIS A 240 -10.78 -7.23 7.03
CA HIS A 240 -11.29 -6.10 6.26
C HIS A 240 -10.19 -5.08 5.92
N ALA A 241 -8.99 -5.23 6.47
CA ALA A 241 -7.81 -4.44 6.08
C ALA A 241 -7.56 -4.50 4.57
N LYS A 242 -6.83 -3.51 4.03
CA LYS A 242 -6.31 -3.56 2.66
C LYS A 242 -4.82 -3.37 2.77
N SER A 243 -4.07 -4.34 2.27
CA SER A 243 -2.62 -4.31 2.32
C SER A 243 -2.01 -4.85 1.05
N ILE A 244 -0.81 -4.36 0.73
CA ILE A 244 0.02 -4.92 -0.33
C ILE A 244 1.39 -5.12 0.26
N LEU A 245 1.84 -6.37 0.29
CA LEU A 245 3.19 -6.74 0.69
C LEU A 245 4.00 -7.05 -0.57
N ALA A 246 5.12 -6.35 -0.72
CA ALA A 246 6.04 -6.54 -1.84
C ALA A 246 7.41 -6.95 -1.33
N LEU A 247 7.90 -8.11 -1.73
CA LEU A 247 9.16 -8.66 -1.23
C LEU A 247 10.08 -9.08 -2.36
N THR A 248 11.37 -8.83 -2.17
CA THR A 248 12.45 -9.49 -2.92
C THR A 248 12.63 -10.93 -2.42
N ALA A 249 13.42 -11.75 -3.12
CA ALA A 249 13.74 -13.10 -2.66
C ALA A 249 14.35 -13.11 -1.24
N ASP A 250 15.29 -12.19 -0.97
CA ASP A 250 15.88 -12.02 0.37
C ASP A 250 14.83 -11.57 1.39
N GLY A 251 13.93 -10.67 0.97
CA GLY A 251 12.82 -10.21 1.80
C GLY A 251 11.87 -11.33 2.20
N ILE A 252 11.56 -12.24 1.28
CA ILE A 252 10.75 -13.43 1.55
C ILE A 252 11.42 -14.30 2.62
N ALA A 253 12.72 -14.55 2.51
CA ALA A 253 13.45 -15.35 3.49
C ALA A 253 13.41 -14.72 4.89
N VAL A 254 13.62 -13.40 4.99
CA VAL A 254 13.56 -12.65 6.26
C VAL A 254 12.16 -12.67 6.86
N VAL A 255 11.13 -12.38 6.06
CA VAL A 255 9.74 -12.32 6.53
C VAL A 255 9.25 -13.71 6.93
N ASN A 256 9.54 -14.76 6.16
CA ASN A 256 9.19 -16.12 6.52
C ASN A 256 9.86 -16.55 7.82
N LYS A 257 11.16 -16.25 7.99
CA LYS A 257 11.86 -16.51 9.25
C LYS A 257 11.19 -15.77 10.41
N ALA A 258 10.90 -14.47 10.25
CA ALA A 258 10.22 -13.70 11.27
C ALA A 258 8.83 -14.28 11.60
N PHE A 259 8.09 -14.78 10.61
CA PHE A 259 6.80 -15.42 10.82
C PHE A 259 6.89 -16.75 11.57
N VAL A 260 7.93 -17.55 11.30
CA VAL A 260 8.23 -18.81 12.01
C VAL A 260 8.68 -18.50 13.43
N ASP A 261 9.60 -17.57 13.61
CA ASP A 261 10.12 -17.18 14.93
C ASP A 261 9.01 -16.53 15.80
N ALA A 262 8.12 -15.75 15.18
CA ALA A 262 6.95 -15.15 15.82
C ALA A 262 5.73 -16.09 15.86
N SER A 263 5.88 -17.39 15.56
CA SER A 263 4.79 -18.34 15.75
C SER A 263 4.45 -18.38 17.24
N ASP A 264 3.29 -17.82 17.56
CA ASP A 264 2.80 -17.51 18.89
C ASP A 264 2.76 -18.77 19.80
N PRO A 265 3.05 -18.67 21.11
CA PRO A 265 2.54 -19.57 22.13
C PRO A 265 1.08 -20.02 21.90
N TYR A 266 0.22 -19.14 21.39
CA TYR A 266 -1.18 -19.43 21.08
C TYR A 266 -1.36 -20.48 19.96
N ILE A 267 -0.41 -20.56 19.02
CA ILE A 267 -0.40 -21.53 17.92
C ILE A 267 0.44 -22.78 18.28
N SER A 268 1.43 -22.65 19.16
CA SER A 268 2.43 -23.69 19.48
C SER A 268 2.37 -24.29 20.89
N GLY A 269 1.55 -23.74 21.79
CA GLY A 269 1.46 -24.12 23.20
C GLY A 269 2.67 -23.74 24.08
N LYS A 270 3.61 -22.91 23.59
CA LYS A 270 4.88 -22.60 24.29
C LYS A 270 4.98 -21.14 24.73
N THR A 271 5.00 -20.91 26.03
CA THR A 271 4.86 -19.62 26.77
C THR A 271 6.03 -18.61 26.69
N SER A 272 7.01 -18.74 25.81
CA SER A 272 8.16 -17.81 25.77
C SER A 272 8.04 -16.84 24.59
N GLY A 273 7.38 -15.70 24.80
CA GLY A 273 7.43 -14.58 23.86
C GLY A 273 8.81 -13.92 23.86
N PRO A 274 9.32 -13.48 22.69
CA PRO A 274 10.59 -12.76 22.63
C PRO A 274 10.49 -11.45 23.42
N THR A 275 11.46 -11.21 24.30
CA THR A 275 11.61 -9.95 25.02
C THR A 275 12.05 -8.89 24.02
N LEU A 276 11.13 -8.00 23.64
CA LEU A 276 11.46 -6.80 22.87
C LEU A 276 12.30 -5.89 23.79
N ASN A 277 13.62 -5.90 23.64
CA ASN A 277 14.43 -4.81 24.14
C ASN A 277 14.07 -3.58 23.30
N PRO A 278 13.54 -2.49 23.90
CA PRO A 278 13.27 -1.24 23.19
C PRO A 278 14.60 -0.56 22.87
N GLN A 279 15.35 -1.15 21.94
CA GLN A 279 16.50 -0.48 21.36
C GLN A 279 15.97 0.59 20.43
N GLU A 280 16.41 1.83 20.65
CA GLU A 280 16.08 2.98 19.82
C GLU A 280 16.51 2.67 18.38
N TRP A 281 15.52 2.34 17.55
CA TRP A 281 15.78 1.85 16.20
C TRP A 281 16.20 3.04 15.32
N SER A 282 17.34 2.93 14.63
CA SER A 282 17.83 3.92 13.68
C SER A 282 18.17 3.27 12.33
N PRO A 283 17.90 3.95 11.20
CA PRO A 283 18.24 3.43 9.87
C PRO A 283 19.76 3.33 9.71
N LYS A 284 20.24 2.20 9.20
CA LYS A 284 21.64 2.09 8.80
C LYS A 284 21.84 2.84 7.49
N GLN A 285 22.94 3.57 7.36
CA GLN A 285 23.23 4.44 6.21
C GLN A 285 23.22 3.68 4.86
N ASP A 286 23.56 2.38 4.88
CA ASP A 286 23.62 1.51 3.69
C ASP A 286 22.47 0.49 3.62
N GLU A 287 21.43 0.65 4.43
CA GLU A 287 20.27 -0.26 4.44
C GLU A 287 19.56 -0.23 3.08
N GLN A 288 19.55 -1.37 2.39
CA GLN A 288 18.77 -1.54 1.18
C GLN A 288 17.40 -2.12 1.53
N PRO A 289 16.29 -1.60 0.98
CA PRO A 289 14.98 -2.18 1.20
C PRO A 289 14.93 -3.60 0.63
N ILE A 290 14.55 -4.56 1.47
CA ILE A 290 14.25 -5.94 1.06
C ILE A 290 12.82 -6.10 0.53
N GLY A 291 12.03 -5.02 0.60
CA GLY A 291 10.63 -4.97 0.22
C GLY A 291 9.95 -3.70 0.74
N TRP A 292 8.63 -3.63 0.54
CA TRP A 292 7.79 -2.56 1.07
C TRP A 292 6.39 -3.10 1.39
N THR A 293 5.65 -2.36 2.22
CA THR A 293 4.24 -2.65 2.50
C THR A 293 3.40 -1.39 2.31
N TYR A 294 2.21 -1.55 1.74
CA TYR A 294 1.15 -0.56 1.72
C TYR A 294 0.07 -0.96 2.74
N LEU A 295 -0.42 0.01 3.49
CA LEU A 295 -1.53 -0.11 4.42
C LEU A 295 -2.44 1.11 4.22
N GLY A 296 -3.73 0.88 4.00
CA GLY A 296 -4.68 1.96 3.78
C GLY A 296 -6.06 1.46 3.39
N SER A 297 -6.80 2.27 2.62
CA SER A 297 -8.17 1.93 2.20
C SER A 297 -8.28 1.30 0.81
N SER A 298 -7.23 1.34 -0.01
CA SER A 298 -7.27 0.90 -1.41
C SER A 298 -7.44 -0.61 -1.55
N ASN A 299 -8.61 -1.08 -1.98
CA ASN A 299 -8.74 -2.45 -2.48
C ASN A 299 -7.86 -2.61 -3.73
N PHE A 300 -7.33 -3.81 -3.97
CA PHE A 300 -6.52 -4.10 -5.16
C PHE A 300 -7.38 -4.05 -6.42
N THR A 301 -7.67 -2.86 -6.94
CA THR A 301 -8.59 -2.60 -8.05
C THR A 301 -8.12 -1.37 -8.84
N ARG A 302 -8.56 -1.27 -10.10
CA ARG A 302 -8.26 -0.09 -10.94
C ARG A 302 -8.98 1.17 -10.47
N ALA A 303 -10.15 1.04 -9.85
CA ALA A 303 -10.88 2.18 -9.32
C ALA A 303 -10.11 2.85 -8.18
N ALA A 304 -9.52 2.04 -7.29
CA ALA A 304 -8.74 2.47 -6.15
C ALA A 304 -7.33 2.95 -6.52
N HIS A 305 -6.59 2.19 -7.32
CA HIS A 305 -5.20 2.53 -7.65
C HIS A 305 -5.06 3.33 -8.96
N GLY A 306 -6.06 3.31 -9.83
CA GLY A 306 -6.03 3.96 -11.12
C GLY A 306 -5.69 3.02 -12.29
N ASN A 307 -5.95 3.51 -13.50
CA ASN A 307 -5.77 2.80 -14.76
C ASN A 307 -4.93 3.64 -15.73
N ILE A 308 -3.78 3.09 -16.15
CA ILE A 308 -2.86 3.75 -17.08
C ILE A 308 -3.27 3.43 -18.52
N SER A 309 -3.35 4.46 -19.37
CA SER A 309 -3.91 4.39 -20.73
C SER A 309 -3.20 5.37 -21.68
N GLY A 310 -3.65 5.43 -22.94
CA GLY A 310 -3.00 6.23 -23.97
C GLY A 310 -1.84 5.48 -24.63
N THR A 311 -0.71 6.16 -24.84
CA THR A 311 0.49 5.58 -25.46
C THR A 311 1.73 5.88 -24.62
N ALA A 312 2.81 5.14 -24.81
CA ALA A 312 4.06 5.40 -24.08
C ALA A 312 4.61 6.83 -24.28
N ALA A 313 4.27 7.48 -25.39
CA ALA A 313 4.65 8.87 -25.70
C ALA A 313 3.64 9.91 -25.19
N LYS A 314 2.40 9.51 -24.88
CA LYS A 314 1.32 10.36 -24.36
C LYS A 314 0.51 9.55 -23.35
N PRO A 315 1.10 9.23 -22.18
CA PRO A 315 0.45 8.39 -21.19
C PRO A 315 -0.61 9.19 -20.45
N THR A 316 -1.68 8.52 -20.06
CA THR A 316 -2.71 9.07 -19.18
C THR A 316 -3.02 8.12 -18.02
N MET A 317 -3.55 8.65 -16.92
CA MET A 317 -4.09 7.84 -15.83
C MET A 317 -5.41 8.41 -15.32
N SER A 318 -6.38 7.53 -15.05
CA SER A 318 -7.62 7.86 -14.34
C SER A 318 -7.72 7.07 -13.05
N SER A 319 -8.30 7.69 -12.02
CA SER A 319 -8.68 7.05 -10.75
C SER A 319 -10.14 7.40 -10.45
N LEU A 320 -10.88 6.49 -9.81
CA LEU A 320 -12.33 6.65 -9.59
C LEU A 320 -12.71 6.79 -8.12
N ASN A 321 -11.82 6.41 -7.21
CA ASN A 321 -12.08 6.45 -5.78
C ASN A 321 -11.15 7.43 -5.07
N TRP A 322 -11.64 7.97 -3.96
CA TRP A 322 -10.80 8.58 -2.94
C TRP A 322 -10.21 7.47 -2.06
N GLU A 323 -8.91 7.25 -2.12
CA GLU A 323 -8.19 6.25 -1.31
C GLU A 323 -6.92 6.83 -0.68
N LEU A 324 -6.59 6.36 0.52
CA LEU A 324 -5.38 6.70 1.26
C LEU A 324 -4.89 5.44 1.97
#